data_AF-A0AAJ0PEV9-F1
#
_entry.id   AF-A0AAJ0PEV9-F1
#
_cell.length_a   1.000
_cell.length_b   1.000
_cell.length_c   1.000
_cell.angle_alpha   90.00
_cell.angle_beta   90.00
_cell.angle_gamma   90.00
#
_symmetry.space_group_name_H-M   'P 1'
#
loop_
_entity.id
_entity.type
_entity.pdbx_description
1 polymer ?
#
loop_
_entity_poly.entity_id
_entity_poly.type
_entity_poly.pdbx_seq_one_letter_code
_entity_poly.pdbx_strand_id
1 'polypeptide(L)' 'MSLAAAVYLNAVLCADATRENCDPPEFMYAPQESAPLAVRAATCEQLAQVMNLVQLDEAVYYVCSPSKGVTSERA' A
#
# COMPACT_ATOMS: atom_id res chain seq x y z
N MET A 1 9.36 -18.36 11.13
CA MET A 1 8.31 -17.75 10.29
C MET A 1 8.97 -16.68 9.45
N SER A 2 9.06 -16.86 8.14
CA SER A 2 9.63 -15.82 7.26
C SER A 2 8.55 -14.75 7.08
N LEU A 3 8.77 -13.56 7.64
CA LEU A 3 7.91 -12.41 7.35
C LEU A 3 8.06 -12.09 5.86
N ALA A 4 6.98 -12.22 5.09
CA ALA A 4 6.98 -11.84 3.69
C ALA A 4 7.27 -10.33 3.59
N ALA A 5 8.16 -9.92 2.69
CA ALA A 5 8.53 -8.52 2.57
C ALA A 5 7.36 -7.70 2.01
N ALA A 6 7.08 -6.56 2.64
CA ALA A 6 6.06 -5.62 2.20
C ALA A 6 6.57 -4.82 1.00
N VAL A 7 6.15 -5.22 -0.20
CA VAL A 7 6.62 -4.64 -1.47
C VAL A 7 5.50 -4.12 -2.36
N TYR A 8 4.24 -4.38 -2.01
CA TYR A 8 3.09 -3.90 -2.76
C TYR A 8 2.52 -2.67 -2.07
N LEU A 9 2.47 -1.56 -2.78
CA LEU A 9 1.77 -0.37 -2.32
C LEU A 9 0.28 -0.56 -2.56
N ASN A 10 -0.51 -0.36 -1.51
CA ASN A 10 -1.95 -0.39 -1.56
C ASN A 10 -2.52 0.94 -1.04
N ALA A 11 -3.65 1.36 -1.59
CA ALA A 11 -4.47 2.45 -1.07
C ALA A 11 -5.57 1.85 -0.20
N VAL A 12 -5.83 2.48 0.94
CA VAL A 12 -6.89 2.12 1.89
C VAL A 12 -7.78 3.34 2.03
N LEU A 13 -9.07 3.18 1.75
CA LEU A 13 -10.06 4.22 1.95
C LEU A 13 -10.75 4.00 3.29
N CYS A 14 -10.78 5.01 4.14
CA CYS A 14 -11.42 5.00 5.44
C CYS A 14 -12.63 5.92 5.46
N ALA A 15 -13.61 5.64 6.30
CA ALA A 15 -14.80 6.49 6.44
C ALA A 15 -14.44 7.91 6.95
N ASP A 16 -13.36 8.02 7.70
CA ASP A 16 -12.83 9.26 8.24
C ASP A 16 -11.33 9.13 8.59
N ALA A 17 -10.74 10.23 9.08
CA ALA A 17 -9.34 10.32 9.46
C ALA A 17 -8.96 9.47 10.71
N THR A 18 -9.93 8.91 11.45
CA THR A 18 -9.64 8.03 12.61
C THR A 18 -9.15 6.66 12.17
N ARG A 19 -9.44 6.28 10.91
CA ARG A 19 -9.05 4.99 10.30
C ARG A 19 -9.60 3.77 11.08
N GLU A 20 -10.67 3.96 11.84
CA GLU A 20 -11.32 2.87 12.57
C GLU A 20 -12.13 1.96 11.66
N ASN A 21 -12.65 2.51 10.55
CA ASN A 21 -13.47 1.77 9.61
C ASN A 21 -13.00 2.05 8.18
N CYS A 22 -12.35 1.07 7.56
CA CYS A 22 -11.76 1.20 6.24
C CYS A 22 -12.18 0.09 5.31
N ASP A 23 -12.37 0.46 4.05
CA ASP A 23 -12.55 -0.46 2.95
C ASP A 23 -11.28 -1.32 2.77
N PRO A 24 -11.43 -2.49 2.14
CA PRO A 24 -10.28 -3.33 1.84
C PRO A 24 -9.22 -2.58 1.01
N PRO A 25 -7.92 -2.88 1.21
CA PRO A 25 -6.85 -2.26 0.46
C PRO A 25 -6.99 -2.54 -1.04
N GLU A 26 -6.84 -1.52 -1.87
CA GLU A 26 -6.75 -1.62 -3.32
C GLU A 26 -5.30 -1.54 -3.79
N PHE A 27 -4.92 -2.42 -4.72
CA PHE A 27 -3.56 -2.45 -5.25
C PHE A 27 -3.26 -1.21 -6.09
N MET A 28 -2.21 -0.49 -5.74
CA MET A 28 -1.76 0.71 -6.45
C MET A 28 -0.52 0.45 -7.30
N TYR A 29 0.50 -0.16 -6.71
CA TYR A 29 1.81 -0.22 -7.33
C TYR A 29 2.70 -1.34 -6.79
N ALA A 30 3.55 -1.86 -7.65
CA ALA A 30 4.65 -2.76 -7.27
C ALA A 30 5.96 -2.27 -7.92
N PRO A 31 7.08 -2.24 -7.18
CA PRO A 31 8.40 -1.94 -7.71
C PRO A 31 8.90 -3.06 -8.64
N GLN A 32 9.82 -2.70 -9.54
CA GLN A 32 10.36 -3.63 -10.55
C GLN A 32 10.91 -4.91 -9.90
N GLU A 33 10.53 -6.06 -10.43
CA GLU A 33 10.88 -7.37 -9.86
C GLU A 33 12.37 -7.71 -9.99
N SER A 34 13.06 -7.08 -10.95
CA SER A 34 14.51 -7.20 -11.16
C SER A 34 15.33 -6.60 -10.01
N ALA A 35 14.75 -5.69 -9.21
CA ALA A 35 15.44 -5.09 -8.07
C ALA A 35 15.50 -6.05 -6.87
N PRO A 36 16.57 -6.00 -6.05
CA PRO A 36 16.65 -6.80 -4.83
C PRO A 36 15.46 -6.54 -3.90
N LEU A 37 15.05 -7.57 -3.14
CA LEU A 37 13.86 -7.51 -2.28
C LEU A 37 13.91 -6.35 -1.27
N ALA A 38 15.09 -6.11 -0.68
CA ALA A 38 15.29 -4.99 0.25
C ALA A 38 15.10 -3.62 -0.41
N VAL A 39 15.56 -3.47 -1.67
CA VAL A 39 15.35 -2.24 -2.46
C VAL A 39 13.88 -2.05 -2.75
N ARG A 40 13.20 -3.12 -3.18
CA ARG A 40 11.75 -3.10 -3.45
C ARG A 40 10.94 -2.68 -2.23
N ALA A 41 11.25 -3.25 -1.05
CA ALA A 41 10.60 -2.87 0.20
C ALA A 41 10.86 -1.41 0.56
N ALA A 42 12.12 -0.95 0.46
CA ALA A 42 12.47 0.44 0.73
C ALA A 42 11.78 1.42 -0.24
N THR A 43 11.70 1.09 -1.53
CA THR A 43 10.98 1.89 -2.53
C THR A 43 9.49 1.96 -2.23
N CYS A 44 8.86 0.85 -1.80
CA CYS A 44 7.47 0.86 -1.40
C CYS A 44 7.26 1.84 -0.23
N GLU A 45 8.05 1.71 0.83
CA GLU A 45 7.93 2.55 2.04
C GLU A 45 8.12 4.04 1.72
N GLN A 46 9.13 4.36 0.91
CA GLN A 46 9.37 5.73 0.47
C GLN A 46 8.18 6.29 -0.33
N LEU A 47 7.61 5.49 -1.23
CA LEU A 47 6.45 5.91 -2.01
C LEU A 47 5.21 6.08 -1.13
N ALA A 48 4.95 5.17 -0.20
CA ALA A 48 3.85 5.29 0.76
C ALA A 48 3.97 6.58 1.58
N GLN A 49 5.16 6.90 2.10
CA GLN A 49 5.39 8.14 2.83
C GLN A 49 5.12 9.37 1.98
N VAL A 50 5.66 9.43 0.75
CA VAL A 50 5.44 10.55 -0.16
C VAL A 50 3.95 10.71 -0.49
N MET A 51 3.27 9.62 -0.82
CA MET A 51 1.85 9.65 -1.17
C MET A 51 0.99 10.11 0.00
N ASN A 52 1.29 9.67 1.23
CA ASN A 52 0.59 10.12 2.44
C ASN A 52 0.88 11.59 2.79
N LEU A 53 2.03 12.14 2.40
CA LEU A 53 2.36 13.55 2.62
C LEU A 53 1.64 14.47 1.62
N VAL A 54 1.40 14.00 0.40
CA VAL A 54 0.77 14.79 -0.67
C VAL A 54 -0.71 14.46 -0.89
N GLN A 55 -1.29 13.59 -0.06
CA GLN A 55 -2.69 13.22 -0.15
C GLN A 55 -3.58 14.45 0.04
N LEU A 56 -4.59 14.59 -0.80
CA LEU A 56 -5.58 15.66 -0.72
C LEU A 56 -6.79 15.27 0.14
N ASP A 57 -7.03 13.96 0.25
CA ASP A 57 -8.11 13.37 1.03
C ASP A 57 -7.51 12.59 2.21
N GLU A 58 -7.85 13.00 3.43
CA GLU A 58 -7.38 12.34 4.66
C GLU A 58 -8.04 10.98 4.89
N ALA A 59 -9.12 10.68 4.17
CA ALA A 59 -9.76 9.37 4.15
C ALA A 59 -8.92 8.34 3.39
N VAL A 60 -8.00 8.75 2.50
CA VAL A 60 -7.14 7.83 1.75
C VAL A 60 -5.79 7.72 2.45
N TYR A 61 -5.34 6.48 2.67
CA TYR A 61 -4.03 6.19 3.25
C TYR A 61 -3.31 5.11 2.43
N TYR A 62 -2.01 5.31 2.20
CA TYR A 62 -1.17 4.42 1.41
C TYR A 62 -0.29 3.56 2.31
N VAL A 63 -0.32 2.24 2.12
CA VAL A 63 0.38 1.26 2.96
C VAL A 63 1.10 0.20 2.13
N CYS A 64 2.29 -0.18 2.59
CA CYS A 64 3.02 -1.31 2.01
C CYS A 64 2.56 -2.63 2.63
N SER A 65 2.37 -3.63 1.78
CA SER A 65 1.94 -4.96 2.22
C SER A 65 2.63 -6.07 1.43
N PRO A 66 2.75 -7.28 2.01
CA PRO A 66 3.30 -8.45 1.32
C PRO A 66 2.36 -9.02 0.25
N SER A 67 1.11 -8.57 0.21
CA SER A 67 0.13 -8.92 -0.81
C SER A 67 -0.29 -7.68 -1.61
N LYS A 68 -0.61 -7.89 -2.89
CA LYS A 68 -1.50 -6.97 -3.59
C LYS A 68 -2.81 -6.93 -2.80
N GLY A 69 -3.50 -5.79 -2.77
CA GLY A 69 -4.75 -5.60 -2.06
C GLY A 69 -5.81 -6.65 -2.44
N VAL A 70 -7.05 -6.48 -2.01
CA VAL A 70 -8.12 -7.32 -2.56
C VAL A 70 -8.20 -6.94 -4.04
N THR A 71 -7.62 -7.75 -4.91
CA THR A 71 -7.73 -7.56 -6.35
C THR A 71 -9.22 -7.48 -6.60
N SER A 72 -9.69 -6.32 -7.06
CA SER A 72 -11.04 -6.13 -7.58
C SER A 72 -11.17 -6.95 -8.85
N GLU A 73 -11.11 -8.28 -8.71
CA GLU A 73 -11.79 -9.19 -9.60
C GLU A 73 -13.26 -8.97 -9.26
N ARG A 74 -13.86 -7.99 -9.93
CA ARG A 74 -15.32 -7.93 -10.05
C ARG A 74 -15.78 -9.32 -10.50
N ALA A 75 -16.38 -10.07 -9.58
CA ALA A 75 -17.28 -11.17 -9.88
C ALA A 75 -18.59 -10.62 -10.43
#